data_AF-Q8PEB5-F1
#
_entry.id   AF-Q8PEB5-F1
#
_cell.length_a   1.000
_cell.length_b   1.000
_cell.length_c   1.000
_cell.angle_alpha   90.00
_cell.angle_beta   90.00
_cell.angle_gamma   90.00
#
_symmetry.space_group_name_H-M   'P 1'
#
loop_
_entity.id
_entity.type
_entity.pdbx_description
1 polymer ?
#
loop_
_entity_poly.entity_id
_entity_poly.type
_entity_poly.pdbx_seq_one_letter_code
_entity_poly.pdbx_strand_id
1 'polypeptide(L)'
;MTPPAFARGLSYEALTTHDQARGKPLTRAVEQCFYDSRGTLGPHSDSDYRNYYGVGPISHIARNYDHLAHDRQPPEVRIDLKSLGLEPEQLERNGLDLGSAKTFNIVDLGKDGYGMVQLKNTGARDINPQAMATPAPSSQLLTPADAGHPDHAMHQQIRGKVEQLDAASGRTFDATSERMTASLLTLAKDNGLTRVDHVLLSDKTRELTAAQNVFVVQGGPQDPAKLRTHMPTAEAAQRPVQESFTQLETVNQRLAQERVQEQVLDQQRSQEQQQRGQLHSL
;
A
#
# COMPACT_ATOMS: atom_id res chain seq x y z
N MET A 1 8.70 -18.05 24.99
CA MET A 1 7.34 -17.80 24.49
C MET A 1 6.75 -19.13 24.04
N THR A 2 5.56 -19.48 24.51
CA THR A 2 4.84 -20.68 24.07
C THR A 2 4.32 -20.46 22.65
N PRO A 3 4.54 -21.37 21.69
CA PRO A 3 3.95 -21.23 20.36
C PRO A 3 2.41 -21.20 20.47
N PRO A 4 1.71 -20.46 19.58
CA PRO A 4 0.25 -20.43 19.60
C PRO A 4 -0.29 -21.85 19.40
N ALA A 5 -1.11 -22.30 20.35
CA ALA A 5 -1.76 -23.60 20.27
C ALA A 5 -2.89 -23.52 19.23
N PHE A 6 -2.74 -24.22 18.11
CA PHE A 6 -3.81 -24.38 17.15
C PHE A 6 -4.92 -25.29 17.70
N ALA A 7 -6.16 -25.07 17.28
CA ALA A 7 -7.27 -25.94 17.63
C ALA A 7 -7.02 -27.38 17.15
N ARG A 8 -7.57 -28.37 17.85
CA ARG A 8 -7.41 -29.80 17.52
C ARG A 8 -7.77 -30.06 16.05
N GLY A 9 -6.80 -30.55 15.29
CA GLY A 9 -6.96 -30.89 13.86
C GLY A 9 -6.36 -29.89 12.88
N LEU A 10 -5.82 -28.76 13.35
CA LEU A 10 -5.15 -27.76 12.50
C LEU A 10 -3.63 -27.82 12.70
N SER A 11 -2.89 -28.02 11.61
CA SER A 11 -1.43 -27.95 11.58
C SER A 11 -0.97 -26.71 10.81
N TYR A 12 0.26 -26.26 11.09
CA TYR A 12 0.90 -25.18 10.31
C TYR A 12 0.97 -25.51 8.82
N GLU A 13 1.20 -26.79 8.48
CA GLU A 13 1.16 -27.31 7.11
C GLU A 13 -0.20 -27.12 6.44
N ALA A 14 -1.31 -27.34 7.16
CA ALA A 14 -2.66 -27.16 6.64
C ALA A 14 -2.97 -25.70 6.26
N LEU A 15 -2.33 -24.74 6.93
CA LEU A 15 -2.49 -23.30 6.66
C LEU A 15 -1.59 -22.78 5.53
N THR A 16 -0.49 -23.48 5.23
CA THR A 16 0.59 -22.95 4.40
C THR A 16 0.85 -23.74 3.12
N THR A 17 0.46 -25.01 3.05
CA THR A 17 0.98 -25.92 2.02
C THR A 17 -0.08 -26.48 1.06
N HIS A 18 -1.37 -26.50 1.42
CA HIS A 18 -2.37 -27.24 0.64
C HIS A 18 -3.23 -26.46 -0.37
N ASP A 19 -3.30 -25.11 -0.32
CA ASP A 19 -4.19 -24.35 -1.23
C ASP A 19 -3.51 -23.39 -2.20
N GLN A 20 -2.24 -23.00 -1.98
CA GLN A 20 -1.54 -22.17 -2.97
C GLN A 20 -1.30 -22.92 -4.29
N ALA A 21 -1.24 -24.25 -4.28
CA ALA A 21 -1.04 -25.06 -5.48
C ALA A 21 -2.28 -25.16 -6.40
N ARG A 22 -3.47 -24.63 -6.03
CA ARG A 22 -4.70 -24.76 -6.84
C ARG A 22 -5.42 -23.45 -7.18
N GLY A 23 -4.84 -22.29 -6.89
CA GLY A 23 -5.42 -21.00 -7.29
C GLY A 23 -6.83 -20.74 -6.74
N LYS A 24 -7.17 -21.28 -5.56
CA LYS A 24 -8.45 -21.02 -4.89
C LYS A 24 -8.29 -19.90 -3.85
N PRO A 25 -9.30 -19.04 -3.65
CA PRO A 25 -9.29 -18.03 -2.59
C PRO A 25 -9.20 -18.71 -1.22
N LEU A 26 -8.67 -17.94 -0.23
CA LEU A 26 -8.42 -18.31 1.17
C LEU A 26 -9.25 -19.49 1.65
N THR A 27 -8.57 -20.55 2.13
CA THR A 27 -9.21 -21.82 2.45
C THR A 27 -10.36 -21.64 3.44
N ARG A 28 -11.44 -22.40 3.24
CA ARG A 28 -12.60 -22.53 4.15
C ARG A 28 -12.21 -22.68 5.64
N ALA A 29 -11.02 -23.20 5.94
CA ALA A 29 -10.47 -23.31 7.29
C ALA A 29 -10.07 -21.94 7.90
N VAL A 30 -9.45 -21.05 7.11
CA VAL A 30 -9.15 -19.67 7.54
C VAL A 30 -10.45 -18.89 7.71
N GLU A 31 -11.41 -19.08 6.79
CA GLU A 31 -12.75 -18.53 6.90
C GLU A 31 -13.46 -18.96 8.17
N GLN A 32 -13.39 -20.23 8.57
CA GLN A 32 -14.04 -20.72 9.79
C GLN A 32 -13.35 -20.30 11.10
N CYS A 33 -12.04 -20.04 11.06
CA CYS A 33 -11.26 -19.74 12.27
C CYS A 33 -11.10 -18.25 12.54
N PHE A 34 -11.09 -17.40 11.51
CA PHE A 34 -10.82 -15.96 11.63
C PHE A 34 -12.00 -15.08 11.24
N TYR A 35 -13.01 -15.65 10.57
CA TYR A 35 -14.17 -14.93 10.09
C TYR A 35 -15.44 -15.65 10.57
N ASP A 36 -16.52 -14.91 10.85
CA ASP A 36 -17.77 -15.56 11.22
C ASP A 36 -18.46 -16.10 9.96
N SER A 37 -18.13 -17.34 9.60
CA SER A 37 -18.80 -18.07 8.53
C SER A 37 -20.15 -18.67 8.99
N ARG A 38 -20.53 -18.55 10.26
CA ARG A 38 -21.80 -19.07 10.79
C ARG A 38 -22.96 -18.11 10.52
N GLY A 39 -22.66 -16.89 10.09
CA GLY A 39 -23.68 -15.91 9.73
C GLY A 39 -24.39 -15.33 10.93
N THR A 40 -23.68 -15.08 12.04
CA THR A 40 -24.30 -14.62 13.30
C THR A 40 -24.09 -13.14 13.58
N LEU A 41 -23.46 -12.41 12.64
CA LEU A 41 -23.22 -10.99 12.75
C LEU A 41 -24.43 -10.19 12.26
N GLY A 42 -24.45 -8.91 12.58
CA GLY A 42 -25.50 -8.01 12.11
C GLY A 42 -26.64 -7.80 13.11
N PRO A 43 -27.45 -6.75 12.90
CA PRO A 43 -28.64 -6.46 13.71
C PRO A 43 -29.64 -7.63 13.76
N HIS A 44 -29.59 -8.50 12.74
CA HIS A 44 -30.48 -9.65 12.59
C HIS A 44 -29.80 -10.99 12.89
N SER A 45 -28.51 -10.97 13.28
CA SER A 45 -27.72 -12.18 13.60
C SER A 45 -27.78 -13.26 12.51
N ASP A 46 -27.87 -12.82 11.25
CA ASP A 46 -28.05 -13.66 10.06
C ASP A 46 -27.03 -13.32 8.95
N SER A 47 -25.99 -12.54 9.28
CA SER A 47 -25.00 -12.09 8.32
C SER A 47 -23.63 -12.65 8.61
N ASP A 48 -22.94 -13.07 7.54
CA ASP A 48 -21.55 -13.50 7.62
C ASP A 48 -20.60 -12.31 7.72
N TYR A 49 -19.32 -12.60 7.97
CA TYR A 49 -18.30 -11.55 8.06
C TYR A 49 -18.22 -10.66 6.81
N ARG A 50 -18.34 -11.22 5.60
CA ARG A 50 -18.17 -10.48 4.35
C ARG A 50 -19.28 -9.47 4.17
N ASN A 51 -20.51 -9.90 4.37
CA ASN A 51 -21.69 -9.07 4.22
C ASN A 51 -21.83 -8.09 5.37
N TYR A 52 -21.53 -8.54 6.60
CA TYR A 52 -21.51 -7.66 7.74
C TYR A 52 -20.49 -6.55 7.55
N TYR A 53 -19.22 -6.82 7.23
CA TYR A 53 -18.21 -5.77 7.10
C TYR A 53 -18.17 -5.07 5.73
N GLY A 54 -18.70 -5.69 4.69
CA GLY A 54 -18.75 -5.17 3.31
C GLY A 54 -19.58 -3.89 3.16
N VAL A 55 -20.52 -3.65 4.08
CA VAL A 55 -21.27 -2.39 4.18
C VAL A 55 -20.36 -1.17 4.22
N GLY A 56 -19.24 -1.23 4.96
CA GLY A 56 -18.38 -0.07 5.19
C GLY A 56 -17.79 0.54 3.93
N PRO A 57 -17.03 -0.23 3.12
CA PRO A 57 -16.50 0.23 1.85
C PRO A 57 -17.58 0.71 0.88
N ILE A 58 -18.72 0.01 0.78
CA ILE A 58 -19.82 0.39 -0.12
C ILE A 58 -20.43 1.74 0.30
N SER A 59 -20.73 1.91 1.59
CA SER A 59 -21.19 3.18 2.16
C SER A 59 -20.16 4.31 1.98
N HIS A 60 -18.86 4.01 2.07
CA HIS A 60 -17.82 5.00 1.83
C HIS A 60 -17.80 5.47 0.37
N ILE A 61 -17.87 4.56 -0.59
CA ILE A 61 -17.94 4.91 -2.02
C ILE A 61 -19.19 5.76 -2.29
N ALA A 62 -20.35 5.33 -1.79
CA ALA A 62 -21.61 6.02 -2.01
C ALA A 62 -21.61 7.47 -1.46
N ARG A 63 -21.14 7.68 -0.23
CA ARG A 63 -21.06 9.02 0.39
C ARG A 63 -20.11 9.97 -0.34
N ASN A 64 -19.06 9.44 -0.96
CA ASN A 64 -18.08 10.23 -1.70
C ASN A 64 -18.38 10.31 -3.21
N TYR A 65 -19.49 9.73 -3.66
CA TYR A 65 -19.81 9.64 -5.09
C TYR A 65 -20.01 11.02 -5.73
N ASP A 66 -20.68 11.94 -5.03
CA ASP A 66 -20.87 13.32 -5.51
C ASP A 66 -19.55 14.10 -5.61
N HIS A 67 -18.58 13.81 -4.73
CA HIS A 67 -17.23 14.39 -4.81
C HIS A 67 -16.47 13.96 -6.06
N LEU A 68 -16.74 12.76 -6.59
CA LEU A 68 -16.14 12.28 -7.84
C LEU A 68 -16.73 12.97 -9.09
N ALA A 69 -17.83 13.71 -8.94
CA ALA A 69 -18.61 14.27 -10.04
C ALA A 69 -18.54 15.80 -10.17
N HIS A 70 -17.74 16.50 -9.35
CA HIS A 70 -17.80 17.97 -9.23
C HIS A 70 -17.62 18.77 -10.53
N ASP A 71 -17.11 18.16 -11.63
CA ASP A 71 -17.05 18.77 -12.98
C ASP A 71 -17.26 17.77 -14.14
N ARG A 72 -17.74 16.55 -13.86
CA ARG A 72 -17.87 15.45 -14.85
C ARG A 72 -19.08 14.57 -14.53
N GLN A 73 -19.52 13.78 -15.51
CA GLN A 73 -20.44 12.69 -15.20
C GLN A 73 -19.81 11.75 -14.16
N PRO A 74 -20.54 11.37 -13.11
CA PRO A 74 -20.05 10.44 -12.10
C PRO A 74 -19.54 9.15 -12.77
N PRO A 75 -18.40 8.59 -12.33
CA PRO A 75 -17.88 7.36 -12.91
C PRO A 75 -18.83 6.19 -12.61
N GLU A 76 -18.96 5.27 -13.57
CA GLU A 76 -19.66 4.00 -13.32
C GLU A 76 -18.90 3.19 -12.27
N VAL A 77 -19.56 2.89 -11.15
CA VAL A 77 -18.97 2.07 -10.08
C VAL A 77 -19.15 0.60 -10.43
N ARG A 78 -18.03 -0.09 -10.66
CA ARG A 78 -18.00 -1.51 -11.03
C ARG A 78 -17.41 -2.33 -9.88
N ILE A 79 -18.19 -3.28 -9.35
CA ILE A 79 -17.78 -4.12 -8.22
C ILE A 79 -18.21 -5.56 -8.51
N ASP A 80 -17.26 -6.50 -8.49
CA ASP A 80 -17.56 -7.93 -8.63
C ASP A 80 -18.09 -8.48 -7.31
N LEU A 81 -19.37 -8.23 -7.04
CA LEU A 81 -20.04 -8.59 -5.79
C LEU A 81 -19.98 -10.10 -5.56
N LYS A 82 -20.17 -10.88 -6.62
CA LYS A 82 -20.17 -12.34 -6.55
C LYS A 82 -18.81 -12.92 -6.16
N SER A 83 -17.72 -12.47 -6.80
CA SER A 83 -16.37 -12.91 -6.43
C SER A 83 -15.99 -12.47 -5.02
N LEU A 84 -16.52 -11.32 -4.56
CA LEU A 84 -16.35 -10.84 -3.19
C LEU A 84 -17.27 -11.53 -2.18
N GLY A 85 -18.23 -12.34 -2.62
CA GLY A 85 -19.24 -12.97 -1.76
C GLY A 85 -20.15 -11.97 -1.06
N LEU A 86 -20.39 -10.81 -1.69
CA LEU A 86 -21.27 -9.76 -1.19
C LEU A 86 -22.66 -9.93 -1.81
N GLU A 87 -23.66 -10.04 -0.94
CA GLU A 87 -25.07 -10.16 -1.31
C GLU A 87 -25.76 -8.80 -1.09
N PRO A 88 -26.35 -8.19 -2.13
CA PRO A 88 -26.99 -6.88 -2.02
C PRO A 88 -28.01 -6.76 -0.89
N GLU A 89 -28.87 -7.77 -0.73
CA GLU A 89 -29.91 -7.78 0.31
C GLU A 89 -29.30 -7.85 1.72
N GLN A 90 -28.23 -8.63 1.90
CA GLN A 90 -27.53 -8.70 3.18
C GLN A 90 -26.81 -7.39 3.51
N LEU A 91 -26.21 -6.71 2.52
CA LEU A 91 -25.64 -5.38 2.72
C LEU A 91 -26.70 -4.38 3.19
N GLU A 92 -27.87 -4.34 2.53
CA GLU A 92 -28.99 -3.48 2.92
C GLU A 92 -29.52 -3.82 4.32
N ARG A 93 -29.70 -5.11 4.64
CA ARG A 93 -30.13 -5.57 5.98
C ARG A 93 -29.13 -5.21 7.07
N ASN A 94 -27.86 -5.10 6.72
CA ASN A 94 -26.80 -4.72 7.65
C ASN A 94 -26.65 -3.21 7.85
N GLY A 95 -27.40 -2.35 7.14
CA GLY A 95 -27.39 -0.90 7.33
C GLY A 95 -26.37 -0.17 6.45
N LEU A 96 -26.75 0.11 5.19
CA LEU A 96 -25.99 0.92 4.25
C LEU A 96 -26.31 2.40 4.42
N ASP A 97 -25.32 3.17 4.89
CA ASP A 97 -25.34 4.63 4.86
C ASP A 97 -24.83 5.15 3.52
N LEU A 98 -25.72 5.65 2.68
CA LEU A 98 -25.40 6.23 1.37
C LEU A 98 -25.34 7.77 1.42
N GLY A 99 -25.31 8.37 2.62
CA GLY A 99 -25.37 9.82 2.79
C GLY A 99 -26.76 10.37 2.48
N SER A 100 -26.82 11.45 1.69
CA SER A 100 -28.09 12.06 1.24
C SER A 100 -28.79 11.26 0.14
N ALA A 101 -28.08 10.34 -0.53
CA ALA A 101 -28.63 9.54 -1.62
C ALA A 101 -29.61 8.49 -1.07
N LYS A 102 -30.73 8.29 -1.78
CA LYS A 102 -31.71 7.23 -1.46
C LYS A 102 -31.27 5.87 -1.99
N THR A 103 -30.59 5.87 -3.13
CA THR A 103 -30.10 4.68 -3.78
C THR A 103 -28.71 4.92 -4.38
N PHE A 104 -27.97 3.83 -4.57
CA PHE A 104 -26.65 3.83 -5.19
C PHE A 104 -26.56 2.71 -6.22
N ASN A 105 -26.24 3.07 -7.48
CA ASN A 105 -26.19 2.13 -8.58
C ASN A 105 -24.76 1.60 -8.76
N ILE A 106 -24.62 0.27 -8.85
CA ILE A 106 -23.35 -0.44 -9.05
C ILE A 106 -23.54 -1.41 -10.21
N VAL A 107 -22.48 -1.63 -10.99
CA VAL A 107 -22.45 -2.67 -12.03
C VAL A 107 -21.60 -3.84 -11.55
N ASP A 108 -22.21 -5.02 -11.43
CA ASP A 108 -21.53 -6.28 -11.16
C ASP A 108 -21.26 -7.04 -12.48
N LEU A 109 -19.99 -7.09 -12.87
CA LEU A 109 -19.52 -7.72 -14.11
C LEU A 109 -18.80 -9.04 -13.87
N GLY A 110 -18.94 -9.64 -12.69
CA GLY A 110 -18.51 -11.02 -12.47
C GLY A 110 -19.17 -11.96 -13.50
N LYS A 111 -18.48 -13.04 -13.88
CA LYS A 111 -19.13 -14.12 -14.65
C LYS A 111 -20.27 -14.66 -13.79
N ASP A 112 -21.51 -14.53 -14.26
CA ASP A 112 -22.75 -14.81 -13.52
C ASP A 112 -23.06 -13.82 -12.36
N GLY A 113 -22.53 -12.59 -12.42
CA GLY A 113 -22.80 -11.50 -11.48
C GLY A 113 -24.23 -10.94 -11.60
N TYR A 114 -24.59 -10.03 -10.69
CA TYR A 114 -25.94 -9.48 -10.58
C TYR A 114 -26.32 -8.46 -11.67
N GLY A 115 -25.39 -8.05 -12.53
CA GLY A 115 -25.62 -6.99 -13.50
C GLY A 115 -25.73 -5.62 -12.84
N MET A 116 -26.67 -4.77 -13.28
CA MET A 116 -26.92 -3.51 -12.58
C MET A 116 -27.64 -3.76 -11.27
N VAL A 117 -27.00 -3.42 -10.17
CA VAL A 117 -27.51 -3.52 -8.80
C VAL A 117 -27.80 -2.11 -8.28
N GLN A 118 -29.01 -1.92 -7.77
CA GLN A 118 -29.38 -0.70 -7.07
C GLN A 118 -29.49 -0.99 -5.59
N LEU A 119 -28.57 -0.43 -4.80
CA LEU A 119 -28.57 -0.54 -3.34
C LEU A 119 -29.39 0.60 -2.72
N LYS A 120 -30.14 0.29 -1.68
CA LYS A 120 -30.94 1.25 -0.91
C LYS A 120 -30.20 1.77 0.30
N ASN A 121 -30.45 3.04 0.63
CA ASN A 121 -30.01 3.61 1.89
C ASN A 121 -30.90 3.05 3.02
N THR A 122 -30.30 2.26 3.90
CA THR A 122 -30.98 1.65 5.05
C THR A 122 -30.51 2.25 6.39
N GLY A 123 -29.70 3.31 6.32
CA GLY A 123 -29.25 4.09 7.46
C GLY A 123 -27.93 3.62 8.04
N ALA A 124 -27.25 4.55 8.73
CA ALA A 124 -26.05 4.23 9.48
C ALA A 124 -26.38 3.29 10.65
N ARG A 125 -25.53 2.29 10.84
CA ARG A 125 -25.54 1.44 12.04
C ARG A 125 -24.38 1.82 12.97
N ASP A 126 -24.58 1.59 14.26
CA ASP A 126 -23.55 1.69 15.29
C ASP A 126 -22.55 0.52 15.17
N ILE A 127 -21.72 0.53 14.13
CA ILE A 127 -20.55 -0.34 14.09
C ILE A 127 -19.52 0.30 15.01
N ASN A 128 -19.02 -0.42 16.00
CA ASN A 128 -17.81 0.00 16.69
C ASN A 128 -16.68 0.12 15.63
N PRO A 129 -16.18 1.33 15.32
CA PRO A 129 -15.20 1.51 14.25
C PRO A 129 -13.86 0.82 14.56
N GLN A 130 -13.66 0.33 15.78
CA GLN A 130 -12.49 -0.44 16.16
C GLN A 130 -12.55 -1.92 15.73
N ALA A 131 -13.74 -2.45 15.42
CA ALA A 131 -13.91 -3.82 14.91
C ALA A 131 -13.78 -3.90 13.38
N MET A 132 -13.98 -2.76 12.71
CA MET A 132 -13.48 -2.56 11.37
C MET A 132 -12.00 -2.17 11.50
N ALA A 133 -11.10 -2.88 10.83
CA ALA A 133 -9.99 -2.16 10.23
C ALA A 133 -10.58 -1.26 9.14
N THR A 134 -11.34 -0.23 9.52
CA THR A 134 -11.59 0.91 8.64
C THR A 134 -10.18 1.39 8.31
N PRO A 135 -9.79 1.45 7.02
CA PRO A 135 -8.73 2.37 6.67
C PRO A 135 -9.19 3.69 7.29
N ALA A 136 -8.37 4.26 8.16
CA ALA A 136 -8.64 5.54 8.78
C ALA A 136 -9.21 6.49 7.71
N PRO A 137 -10.19 7.36 8.04
CA PRO A 137 -10.75 8.33 7.08
C PRO A 137 -9.57 8.90 6.34
N SER A 138 -9.49 8.67 5.01
CA SER A 138 -8.25 8.77 4.23
C SER A 138 -7.44 9.93 4.79
N SER A 139 -6.48 9.60 5.66
CA SER A 139 -5.44 10.53 6.03
C SER A 139 -4.90 10.83 4.65
N GLN A 140 -5.10 12.05 4.13
CA GLN A 140 -4.69 12.43 2.77
C GLN A 140 -3.44 11.62 2.47
N LEU A 141 -3.53 10.65 1.54
CA LEU A 141 -2.49 9.63 1.39
C LEU A 141 -1.19 10.42 1.24
N LEU A 142 -0.43 10.50 2.33
CA LEU A 142 0.60 11.51 2.44
C LEU A 142 1.61 11.10 1.40
N THR A 143 1.85 11.95 0.43
CA THR A 143 2.88 11.72 -0.55
C THR A 143 4.20 12.22 0.01
N PRO A 144 5.34 11.78 -0.53
CA PRO A 144 6.63 12.38 -0.18
C PRO A 144 6.70 13.91 -0.37
N ALA A 145 5.79 14.51 -1.15
CA ALA A 145 5.70 15.96 -1.25
C ALA A 145 5.15 16.63 0.02
N ASP A 146 4.39 15.90 0.84
CA ASP A 146 3.75 16.39 2.05
C ASP A 146 4.68 16.33 3.27
N ALA A 147 4.70 17.40 4.07
CA ALA A 147 5.62 17.53 5.21
C ALA A 147 5.49 16.43 6.28
N GLY A 148 4.32 15.78 6.35
CA GLY A 148 4.07 14.68 7.29
C GLY A 148 4.57 13.31 6.84
N HIS A 149 5.08 13.17 5.61
CA HIS A 149 5.50 11.88 5.08
C HIS A 149 6.92 11.51 5.55
N PRO A 150 7.19 10.24 5.94
CA PRO A 150 8.53 9.82 6.39
C PRO A 150 9.64 10.07 5.36
N ASP A 151 9.31 10.06 4.06
CA ASP A 151 10.29 10.31 2.99
C ASP A 151 10.38 11.77 2.55
N HIS A 152 9.67 12.68 3.22
CA HIS A 152 9.63 14.10 2.84
C HIS A 152 11.02 14.74 2.84
N ALA A 153 11.84 14.45 3.86
CA ALA A 153 13.18 15.02 3.96
C ALA A 153 14.06 14.64 2.76
N MET A 154 14.06 13.37 2.36
CA MET A 154 14.83 12.91 1.20
C MET A 154 14.22 13.42 -0.11
N HIS A 155 12.90 13.50 -0.21
CA HIS A 155 12.21 14.11 -1.35
C HIS A 155 12.64 15.57 -1.56
N GLN A 156 12.69 16.38 -0.49
CA GLN A 156 13.14 17.76 -0.54
C GLN A 156 14.63 17.89 -0.91
N GLN A 157 15.49 16.99 -0.40
CA GLN A 157 16.90 16.95 -0.79
C GLN A 157 17.02 16.73 -2.30
N ILE A 158 16.36 15.71 -2.84
CA ILE A 158 16.41 15.39 -4.27
C ILE A 158 15.84 16.55 -5.09
N ARG A 159 14.68 17.11 -4.70
CA ARG A 159 14.06 18.25 -5.37
C ARG A 159 15.04 19.41 -5.51
N GLY A 160 15.72 19.80 -4.43
CA GLY A 160 16.70 20.89 -4.46
C GLY A 160 17.91 20.60 -5.35
N LYS A 161 18.33 19.33 -5.47
CA LYS A 161 19.43 18.94 -6.39
C LYS A 161 18.98 18.91 -7.84
N VAL A 162 17.76 18.48 -8.12
CA VAL A 162 17.16 18.54 -9.47
C VAL A 162 16.97 20.00 -9.89
N GLU A 163 16.54 20.88 -8.99
CA GLU A 163 16.44 22.31 -9.27
C GLU A 163 17.80 22.95 -9.61
N GLN A 164 18.87 22.57 -8.89
CA GLN A 164 20.25 22.96 -9.23
C GLN A 164 20.66 22.45 -10.62
N LEU A 165 20.26 21.23 -10.97
CA LEU A 165 20.53 20.63 -12.27
C LEU A 165 19.79 21.36 -13.41
N ASP A 166 18.53 21.73 -13.18
CA ASP A 166 17.74 22.52 -14.12
C ASP A 166 18.37 23.91 -14.32
N ALA A 167 18.74 24.58 -13.23
CA ALA A 167 19.39 25.90 -13.29
C ALA A 167 20.72 25.85 -14.06
N ALA A 168 21.53 24.80 -13.85
CA ALA A 168 22.76 24.56 -14.61
C ALA A 168 22.51 24.32 -16.11
N SER A 169 21.32 23.86 -16.46
CA SER A 169 20.86 23.63 -17.84
C SER A 169 20.07 24.82 -18.43
N GLY A 170 19.97 25.95 -17.71
CA GLY A 170 19.20 27.12 -18.13
C GLY A 170 17.68 26.91 -18.09
N ARG A 171 17.20 25.92 -17.31
CA ARG A 171 15.78 25.61 -17.11
C ARG A 171 15.34 26.00 -15.71
N THR A 172 14.04 26.24 -15.56
CA THR A 172 13.37 26.32 -14.26
C THR A 172 12.76 24.97 -13.91
N PHE A 173 12.63 24.70 -12.62
CA PHE A 173 11.95 23.51 -12.14
C PHE A 173 10.51 23.43 -12.70
N ASP A 174 10.16 22.30 -13.32
CA ASP A 174 8.86 22.09 -13.98
C ASP A 174 8.30 20.68 -13.72
N ALA A 175 7.18 20.32 -14.39
CA ALA A 175 6.55 19.01 -14.22
C ALA A 175 7.46 17.82 -14.57
N THR A 176 8.46 18.02 -15.44
CA THR A 176 9.48 17.00 -15.74
C THR A 176 10.45 16.84 -14.58
N SER A 177 10.83 17.95 -13.95
CA SER A 177 11.64 17.98 -12.73
C SER A 177 10.93 17.29 -11.56
N GLU A 178 9.60 17.42 -11.47
CA GLU A 178 8.78 16.69 -10.48
C GLU A 178 8.79 15.17 -10.72
N ARG A 179 8.56 14.74 -11.96
CA ARG A 179 8.64 13.31 -12.34
C ARG A 179 10.03 12.73 -12.06
N MET A 180 11.07 13.48 -12.39
CA MET A 180 12.45 13.12 -12.09
C MET A 180 12.68 13.01 -10.58
N THR A 181 12.23 13.99 -9.80
CA THR A 181 12.36 13.97 -8.34
C THR A 181 11.71 12.73 -7.73
N ALA A 182 10.48 12.40 -8.13
CA ALA A 182 9.76 11.23 -7.65
C ALA A 182 10.46 9.91 -8.05
N SER A 183 10.90 9.80 -9.31
CA SER A 183 11.61 8.61 -9.81
C SER A 183 12.93 8.37 -9.08
N LEU A 184 13.71 9.43 -8.84
CA LEU A 184 15.00 9.35 -8.16
C LEU A 184 14.84 9.03 -6.68
N LEU A 185 13.76 9.47 -6.02
CA LEU A 185 13.45 9.09 -4.65
C LEU A 185 13.23 7.58 -4.54
N THR A 186 12.40 7.03 -5.42
CA THR A 186 12.14 5.58 -5.46
C THR A 186 13.42 4.80 -5.72
N LEU A 187 14.22 5.21 -6.71
CA LEU A 187 15.49 4.58 -7.03
C LEU A 187 16.47 4.61 -5.84
N ALA A 188 16.59 5.75 -5.16
CA ALA A 188 17.49 5.91 -4.02
C ALA A 188 17.13 4.94 -2.90
N LYS A 189 15.85 4.87 -2.52
CA LYS A 189 15.37 3.99 -1.45
C LYS A 189 15.51 2.52 -1.81
N ASP A 190 15.19 2.14 -3.04
CA ASP A 190 15.30 0.75 -3.50
C ASP A 190 16.76 0.25 -3.48
N ASN A 191 17.72 1.16 -3.65
CA ASN A 191 19.16 0.86 -3.60
C ASN A 191 19.80 1.13 -2.23
N GLY A 192 19.00 1.32 -1.18
CA GLY A 192 19.49 1.43 0.20
C GLY A 192 20.19 2.75 0.52
N LEU A 193 20.02 3.81 -0.28
CA LEU A 193 20.49 5.14 0.10
C LEU A 193 19.62 5.68 1.24
N THR A 194 20.25 6.30 2.24
CA THR A 194 19.58 6.90 3.40
C THR A 194 19.50 8.41 3.34
N ARG A 195 20.27 9.04 2.42
CA ARG A 195 20.16 10.45 2.03
C ARG A 195 20.66 10.64 0.60
N VAL A 196 20.44 11.82 0.03
CA VAL A 196 20.97 12.18 -1.30
C VAL A 196 21.80 13.46 -1.21
N ASP A 197 23.09 13.32 -1.46
CA ASP A 197 24.04 14.44 -1.40
C ASP A 197 24.20 15.10 -2.78
N HIS A 198 24.10 14.32 -3.87
CA HIS A 198 24.21 14.81 -5.25
C HIS A 198 23.24 14.11 -6.23
N VAL A 199 22.76 14.87 -7.21
CA VAL A 199 22.10 14.38 -8.43
C VAL A 199 22.91 14.87 -9.62
N LEU A 200 23.37 13.96 -10.48
CA LEU A 200 24.33 14.27 -11.55
C LEU A 200 23.90 13.62 -12.86
N LEU A 201 24.19 14.26 -14.00
CA LEU A 201 24.00 13.67 -15.32
C LEU A 201 25.28 12.94 -15.77
N SER A 202 25.13 11.91 -16.59
CA SER A 202 26.27 11.21 -17.19
C SER A 202 27.04 12.12 -18.14
N ASP A 203 28.37 12.10 -18.06
CA ASP A 203 29.21 12.73 -19.07
C ASP A 203 29.12 11.98 -20.42
N LYS A 204 29.45 12.69 -21.49
CA LYS A 204 29.62 12.07 -22.81
C LYS A 204 30.80 11.11 -22.77
N THR A 205 30.58 9.87 -23.20
CA THR A 205 31.66 8.88 -23.40
C THR A 205 31.74 8.50 -24.88
N ARG A 206 32.61 7.54 -25.21
CA ARG A 206 32.68 6.99 -26.59
C ARG A 206 31.41 6.21 -26.97
N GLU A 207 30.70 5.68 -25.98
CA GLU A 207 29.55 4.79 -26.15
C GLU A 207 28.22 5.47 -25.80
N LEU A 208 28.24 6.48 -24.92
CA LEU A 208 27.05 7.14 -24.39
C LEU A 208 27.05 8.64 -24.71
N THR A 209 25.88 9.17 -25.05
CA THR A 209 25.69 10.62 -25.15
C THR A 209 25.69 11.24 -23.75
N ALA A 210 26.04 12.53 -23.66
CA ALA A 210 25.85 13.27 -22.41
C ALA A 210 24.40 13.16 -21.94
N ALA A 211 24.21 13.17 -20.62
CA ALA A 211 22.91 13.12 -19.95
C ALA A 211 22.04 11.91 -20.27
N GLN A 212 22.60 10.81 -20.79
CA GLN A 212 21.85 9.58 -21.03
C GLN A 212 21.35 8.94 -19.72
N ASN A 213 22.15 9.01 -18.66
CA ASN A 213 21.78 8.55 -17.33
C ASN A 213 21.82 9.69 -16.32
N VAL A 214 20.97 9.57 -15.30
CA VAL A 214 20.98 10.40 -14.10
C VAL A 214 21.39 9.55 -12.91
N PHE A 215 22.30 10.08 -12.10
CA PHE A 215 22.91 9.43 -10.94
C PHE A 215 22.42 10.08 -9.66
N VAL A 216 22.13 9.25 -8.66
CA VAL A 216 21.89 9.66 -7.28
C VAL A 216 23.06 9.18 -6.44
N VAL A 217 23.68 10.09 -5.68
CA VAL A 217 24.89 9.80 -4.92
C VAL A 217 24.73 10.21 -3.46
N GLN A 218 25.16 9.32 -2.57
CA GLN A 218 25.36 9.56 -1.15
C GLN A 218 26.86 9.52 -0.84
N GLY A 219 27.36 10.52 -0.13
CA GLY A 219 28.78 10.74 0.15
C GLY A 219 29.40 11.80 -0.75
N GLY A 220 30.60 12.23 -0.38
CA GLY A 220 31.35 13.22 -1.13
C GLY A 220 31.86 12.67 -2.48
N PRO A 221 32.16 13.53 -3.47
CA PRO A 221 32.70 13.08 -4.76
C PRO A 221 34.00 12.27 -4.64
N GLN A 222 34.83 12.61 -3.65
CA GLN A 222 36.12 11.97 -3.34
C GLN A 222 36.01 10.90 -2.24
N ASP A 223 34.81 10.62 -1.73
CA ASP A 223 34.60 9.60 -0.71
C ASP A 223 34.64 8.20 -1.36
N PRO A 224 35.61 7.33 -0.99
CA PRO A 224 35.68 5.97 -1.53
C PRO A 224 34.51 5.08 -1.07
N ALA A 225 33.84 5.42 0.03
CA ALA A 225 32.67 4.72 0.54
C ALA A 225 31.34 5.31 0.01
N LYS A 226 31.39 6.18 -1.01
CA LYS A 226 30.18 6.75 -1.60
C LYS A 226 29.28 5.65 -2.18
N LEU A 227 27.99 5.77 -1.92
CA LEU A 227 26.97 4.95 -2.56
C LEU A 227 26.43 5.69 -3.77
N ARG A 228 26.26 4.99 -4.88
CA ARG A 228 25.66 5.55 -6.09
C ARG A 228 24.71 4.58 -6.72
N THR A 229 23.61 5.11 -7.23
CA THR A 229 22.68 4.40 -8.11
C THR A 229 22.35 5.30 -9.30
N HIS A 230 21.80 4.72 -10.37
CA HIS A 230 21.47 5.45 -11.59
C HIS A 230 20.28 4.86 -12.31
N MET A 231 19.69 5.67 -13.18
CA MET A 231 18.66 5.24 -14.13
C MET A 231 18.74 6.07 -15.41
N PRO A 232 18.13 5.63 -16.52
CA PRO A 232 18.03 6.43 -17.74
C PRO A 232 17.33 7.76 -17.47
N THR A 233 17.89 8.86 -17.94
CA THR A 233 17.32 10.22 -17.73
C THR A 233 15.93 10.34 -18.35
N ALA A 234 15.72 9.69 -19.51
CA ALA A 234 14.41 9.67 -20.18
C ALA A 234 13.35 8.97 -19.33
N GLU A 235 13.71 7.85 -18.68
CA GLU A 235 12.81 7.11 -17.80
C GLU A 235 12.43 7.96 -16.58
N ALA A 236 13.43 8.57 -15.92
CA ALA A 236 13.20 9.47 -14.79
C ALA A 236 12.30 10.67 -15.16
N ALA A 237 12.48 11.21 -16.36
CA ALA A 237 11.73 12.37 -16.85
C ALA A 237 10.30 12.03 -17.33
N GLN A 238 10.01 10.77 -17.66
CA GLN A 238 8.73 10.35 -18.26
C GLN A 238 7.82 9.60 -17.30
N ARG A 239 8.37 8.87 -16.32
CA ARG A 239 7.56 8.10 -15.36
C ARG A 239 6.60 9.03 -14.60
N PRO A 240 5.29 8.76 -14.60
CA PRO A 240 4.33 9.54 -13.82
C PRO A 240 4.71 9.59 -12.33
N VAL A 241 4.46 10.74 -11.70
CA VAL A 241 4.71 10.92 -10.25
C VAL A 241 3.97 9.87 -9.43
N GLN A 242 2.70 9.64 -9.77
CA GLN A 242 1.86 8.66 -9.07
C GLN A 242 2.43 7.25 -9.13
N GLU A 243 2.92 6.81 -10.31
CA GLU A 243 3.52 5.49 -10.47
C GLU A 243 4.79 5.36 -9.63
N SER A 244 5.62 6.40 -9.61
CA SER A 244 6.85 6.43 -8.79
C SER A 244 6.55 6.31 -7.30
N PHE A 245 5.50 7.00 -6.82
CA PHE A 245 5.09 6.94 -5.41
C PHE A 245 4.45 5.59 -5.04
N THR A 246 3.65 4.98 -5.91
CA THR A 246 3.15 3.61 -5.68
C THR A 246 4.30 2.59 -5.60
N GLN A 247 5.31 2.73 -6.46
CA GLN A 247 6.52 1.89 -6.38
C GLN A 247 7.30 2.15 -5.07
N LEU A 248 7.40 3.42 -4.66
CA LEU A 248 8.04 3.80 -3.40
C LEU A 248 7.36 3.17 -2.19
N GLU A 249 6.03 3.13 -2.14
CA GLU A 249 5.28 2.47 -1.07
C GLU A 249 5.61 0.97 -1.00
N THR A 250 5.76 0.32 -2.15
CA THR A 250 6.16 -1.10 -2.22
C THR A 250 7.57 -1.30 -1.67
N VAL A 251 8.51 -0.43 -2.05
CA VAL A 251 9.89 -0.44 -1.53
C VAL A 251 9.90 -0.21 -0.01
N ASN A 252 9.11 0.74 0.48
CA ASN A 252 9.00 1.06 1.89
C ASN A 252 8.49 -0.12 2.73
N GLN A 253 7.49 -0.83 2.23
CA GLN A 253 6.96 -2.02 2.88
C GLN A 253 8.01 -3.13 2.96
N ARG A 254 8.74 -3.38 1.86
CA ARG A 254 9.84 -4.35 1.84
C ARG A 254 10.92 -4.01 2.88
N LEU A 255 11.41 -2.77 2.86
CA LEU A 255 12.43 -2.29 3.81
C LEU A 255 11.95 -2.35 5.27
N ALA A 256 10.67 -2.08 5.53
CA ALA A 256 10.11 -2.20 6.88
C ALA A 256 10.09 -3.66 7.37
N GLN A 257 9.75 -4.62 6.49
CA GLN A 257 9.77 -6.05 6.83
C GLN A 257 11.18 -6.56 7.10
N GLU A 258 12.15 -6.18 6.26
CA GLU A 258 13.57 -6.52 6.44
C GLU A 258 14.09 -6.04 7.81
N ARG A 259 13.80 -4.79 8.19
CA ARG A 259 14.20 -4.26 9.50
C ARG A 259 13.58 -5.00 10.69
N VAL A 260 12.31 -5.40 10.59
CA VAL A 260 11.66 -6.18 11.65
C VAL A 260 12.34 -7.55 11.75
N GLN A 261 12.67 -8.19 10.63
CA GLN A 261 13.32 -9.50 10.62
C GLN A 261 14.73 -9.43 11.23
N GLU A 262 15.52 -8.41 10.92
CA GLU A 262 16.84 -8.18 11.54
C GLU A 262 16.72 -7.98 13.06
N GLN A 263 15.74 -7.19 13.53
CA GLN A 263 15.50 -6.98 14.96
C GLN A 263 15.13 -8.26 15.71
N VAL A 264 14.36 -9.16 15.07
CA VAL A 264 14.05 -10.48 15.67
C VAL A 264 15.31 -11.34 15.77
N LEU A 265 16.17 -11.33 14.73
CA LEU A 265 17.40 -12.11 14.71
C LEU A 265 18.40 -11.64 15.78
N ASP A 266 18.57 -10.32 15.95
CA ASP A 266 19.45 -9.75 16.96
C ASP A 266 18.94 -10.01 18.40
N GLN A 267 17.62 -10.01 18.61
CA GLN A 267 17.04 -10.43 19.90
C GLN A 267 17.29 -11.91 20.20
N GLN A 268 17.22 -12.78 19.21
CA GLN A 268 17.56 -14.19 19.40
C GLN A 268 19.04 -14.37 19.75
N ARG A 269 19.94 -13.71 19.01
CA ARG A 269 21.38 -13.76 19.28
C ARG A 269 21.76 -13.25 20.67
N SER A 270 21.15 -12.16 21.12
CA SER A 270 21.41 -11.61 22.45
C SER A 270 20.89 -12.52 23.57
N GLN A 271 19.74 -13.17 23.39
CA GLN A 271 19.23 -14.18 24.34
C GLN A 271 20.13 -15.41 24.44
N GLU A 272 20.63 -15.91 23.31
CA GLU A 272 21.58 -17.04 23.29
C GLU A 272 22.91 -16.70 23.99
N GLN A 273 23.42 -15.47 23.79
CA GLN A 273 24.64 -15.02 24.47
C GLN A 273 24.44 -14.87 25.99
N GLN A 274 23.29 -14.37 26.44
CA GLN A 274 22.98 -14.28 27.88
C GLN A 274 22.88 -15.67 28.54
N GLN A 275 22.27 -16.65 27.87
CA GLN A 275 22.20 -18.03 28.37
C GLN A 275 23.59 -18.68 28.43
N ARG A 276 24.45 -18.43 27.42
CA ARG A 276 25.83 -18.94 27.42
C ARG A 276 26.74 -18.32 28.47
N GLY A 277 26.53 -17.04 28.80
CA GLY A 277 27.27 -16.33 29.85
C GLY A 277 26.90 -16.81 31.26
N GLN A 278 25.64 -17.15 31.50
CA GLN A 278 25.18 -17.69 32.80
C GLN A 278 25.73 -19.09 33.10
N LEU A 279 25.99 -19.91 32.08
CA LEU A 279 26.55 -21.27 32.24
C LEU A 279 28.05 -21.30 32.60
N HIS A 280 28.79 -20.20 32.42
CA HIS A 280 30.22 -20.12 32.75
C HIS A 280 30.51 -19.39 34.08
N SER A 281 29.47 -18.99 34.82
CA SER A 281 29.57 -18.26 36.09
C SER A 281 29.30 -19.15 37.33
N LEU A 282 29.23 -20.47 37.15
CA LEU A 282 29.08 -21.48 38.21
C LEU A 282 30.30 -22.38 38.23
#